data_AF-X6CKD8-F1
#
_entry.id   AF-X6CKD8-F1
#
_cell.length_a   1.000
_cell.length_b   1.000
_cell.length_c   1.000
_cell.angle_alpha   90.00
_cell.angle_beta   90.00
_cell.angle_gamma   90.00
#
_symmetry.space_group_name_H-M   'P 1'
#
loop_
_entity.id
_entity.type
_entity.pdbx_description
1 polymer ?
#
loop_
_entity_poly.entity_id
_entity_poly.type
_entity_poly.pdbx_seq_one_letter_code
_entity_poly.pdbx_strand_id
1 'polypeptide(L)'
;MAATADVDTTYRMGDQLFVQPDARLQECFGLDEPIRMTRQEVAVARSHIEAWKAIANGSDGHVLVLEDDIWFRRGAAAAIDRGWRAALERCGKDRGP
;
A
#
# COMPACT_ATOMS: atom_id res chain seq x y z
N MET A 1 19.92 16.80 -6.44
CA MET A 1 18.52 17.25 -6.60
C MET A 1 17.64 16.02 -6.50
N ALA A 2 17.01 15.80 -5.34
CA ALA A 2 16.13 14.64 -5.14
C ALA A 2 14.91 14.78 -6.05
N ALA A 3 14.65 13.75 -6.85
CA ALA A 3 13.59 13.75 -7.83
C ALA A 3 12.24 14.10 -7.18
N THR A 4 11.56 15.07 -7.76
CA THR A 4 10.12 15.30 -7.57
C THR A 4 9.28 14.30 -8.37
N ALA A 5 9.88 13.22 -8.91
CA ALA A 5 9.32 12.44 -10.02
C ALA A 5 8.60 11.13 -9.66
N ASP A 6 8.71 10.63 -8.42
CA ASP A 6 8.17 9.29 -8.09
C ASP A 6 6.74 9.31 -7.54
N VAL A 7 6.23 10.47 -7.11
CA VAL A 7 4.89 10.63 -6.55
C VAL A 7 4.15 11.71 -7.33
N ASP A 8 3.03 11.34 -7.95
CA ASP A 8 2.06 12.34 -8.39
C ASP A 8 1.39 12.94 -7.14
N THR A 9 1.60 14.23 -6.93
CA THR A 9 1.09 14.94 -5.75
C THR A 9 -0.37 15.38 -5.91
N THR A 10 -0.99 15.08 -7.05
CA THR A 10 -2.40 15.35 -7.30
C THR A 10 -3.10 14.06 -7.69
N TYR A 11 -4.22 13.76 -7.06
CA TYR A 11 -5.09 12.64 -7.41
C TYR A 11 -6.53 13.12 -7.56
N ARG A 12 -7.40 12.32 -8.18
CA ARG A 12 -8.82 12.68 -8.30
C ARG A 12 -9.62 12.17 -7.13
N MET A 13 -10.68 12.88 -6.78
CA MET A 13 -11.60 12.44 -5.74
C MET A 13 -12.15 11.02 -5.97
N GLY A 14 -12.38 10.64 -7.24
CA GLY A 14 -12.76 9.28 -7.62
C GLY A 14 -11.70 8.22 -7.27
N ASP A 15 -10.41 8.55 -7.38
CA ASP A 15 -9.32 7.64 -7.02
C ASP A 15 -9.31 7.38 -5.50
N GLN A 16 -9.57 8.41 -4.70
CA GLN A 16 -9.70 8.30 -3.25
C GLN A 16 -10.90 7.45 -2.85
N LEU A 17 -12.07 7.70 -3.44
CA LEU A 17 -13.30 6.97 -3.14
C LEU A 17 -13.25 5.50 -3.58
N PHE A 18 -12.41 5.18 -4.58
CA PHE A 18 -12.17 3.79 -4.98
C PHE A 18 -11.43 3.01 -3.88
N VAL A 19 -10.43 3.63 -3.23
CA VAL A 19 -9.66 3.01 -2.15
C VAL A 19 -10.43 3.03 -0.84
N GLN A 20 -11.03 4.17 -0.51
CA GLN A 20 -11.78 4.39 0.72
C GLN A 20 -13.15 5.03 0.38
N PRO A 21 -14.18 4.21 0.17
CA PRO A 21 -15.53 4.71 -0.07
C PRO A 21 -16.07 5.52 1.10
N ASP A 22 -16.52 6.74 0.84
CA ASP A 22 -17.19 7.60 1.82
C ASP A 22 -18.37 8.34 1.16
N ALA A 23 -19.58 8.03 1.61
CA ALA A 23 -20.81 8.58 1.06
C ALA A 23 -20.92 10.11 1.24
N ARG A 24 -20.41 10.66 2.35
CA ARG A 24 -20.50 12.09 2.64
C ARG A 24 -19.59 12.87 1.71
N LEU A 25 -18.40 12.33 1.47
CA LEU A 25 -17.45 12.93 0.54
C LEU A 25 -17.94 12.84 -0.91
N GLN A 26 -18.60 11.74 -1.29
CA GLN A 26 -19.20 11.59 -2.62
C GLN A 26 -20.37 12.56 -2.87
N GLU A 27 -21.12 12.93 -1.84
CA GLU A 27 -22.20 13.93 -1.93
C GLU A 27 -21.67 15.37 -2.03
N CYS A 28 -20.49 15.65 -1.46
CA CYS A 28 -19.94 17.00 -1.39
C CYS A 28 -18.99 17.37 -2.54
N PHE A 29 -18.32 16.40 -3.15
CA PHE A 29 -17.24 16.65 -4.12
C PHE A 29 -17.48 15.94 -5.46
N GLY A 30 -17.01 16.57 -6.55
CA GLY A 30 -17.05 15.94 -7.87
C GLY A 30 -16.00 14.85 -8.01
N LEU A 31 -16.30 13.73 -8.69
CA LEU A 31 -15.34 12.62 -8.86
C LEU A 31 -14.05 13.03 -9.58
N ASP A 32 -14.12 13.98 -10.50
CA ASP A 32 -12.97 14.49 -11.24
C ASP A 32 -12.25 15.65 -10.55
N GLU A 33 -12.67 16.01 -9.33
CA GLU A 33 -12.09 17.12 -8.59
C GLU A 33 -10.64 16.78 -8.19
N PRO A 34 -9.66 17.62 -8.55
CA PRO A 34 -8.26 17.37 -8.24
C PRO A 34 -7.97 17.71 -6.78
N ILE A 35 -7.44 16.73 -6.05
CA ILE A 35 -7.01 16.88 -4.66
C ILE A 35 -5.49 16.89 -4.64
N ARG A 36 -4.94 17.93 -4.01
CA ARG A 36 -3.51 18.06 -3.81
C ARG A 36 -3.10 17.45 -2.48
N MET A 37 -2.15 16.53 -2.52
CA MET A 37 -1.55 15.95 -1.33
C MET A 37 -0.85 17.03 -0.49
N THR A 38 -1.03 16.90 0.82
CA THR A 38 -0.24 17.61 1.83
C THR A 38 1.21 17.13 1.79
N ARG A 39 2.12 17.93 2.39
CA ARG A 39 3.54 17.54 2.47
C ARG A 39 3.73 16.23 3.25
N GLN A 40 2.89 16.00 4.25
CA GLN A 40 2.87 14.81 5.08
C GLN A 40 2.47 13.59 4.25
N GLU A 41 1.39 13.67 3.47
CA GLU A 41 0.96 12.58 2.58
C GLU A 41 2.02 12.27 1.52
N VAL A 42 2.67 13.30 0.93
CA VAL A 42 3.79 13.09 0.00
C VAL A 42 4.96 12.37 0.67
N ALA A 43 5.27 12.71 1.93
CA ALA A 43 6.34 12.04 2.67
C ALA A 43 6.00 10.57 2.96
N VAL A 44 4.76 10.28 3.36
CA VAL A 44 4.27 8.90 3.57
C VAL A 44 4.36 8.10 2.27
N ALA A 45 3.84 8.64 1.16
CA ALA A 45 3.89 7.96 -0.14
C ALA A 45 5.33 7.64 -0.57
N ARG A 46 6.27 8.57 -0.37
CA ARG A 46 7.70 8.35 -0.64
C ARG A 46 8.28 7.23 0.22
N SER A 47 7.94 7.19 1.50
CA SER A 47 8.40 6.13 2.40
C SER A 47 8.01 4.73 1.89
N HIS A 48 6.77 4.59 1.40
CA HIS A 48 6.26 3.34 0.83
C HIS A 48 6.98 2.97 -0.47
N ILE A 49 7.19 3.94 -1.37
CA ILE A 49 7.91 3.72 -2.63
C ILE A 49 9.34 3.25 -2.38
N GLU A 50 10.06 3.84 -1.43
CA GLU A 50 11.42 3.40 -1.10
C GLU A 50 11.46 1.98 -0.54
N ALA A 51 10.46 1.59 0.27
CA ALA A 51 10.32 0.21 0.70
C ALA A 51 10.11 -0.74 -0.50
N TRP A 52 9.24 -0.37 -1.45
CA TRP A 52 9.02 -1.17 -2.67
C TRP A 52 10.24 -1.25 -3.58
N LYS A 53 11.01 -0.17 -3.72
CA LYS A 53 12.30 -0.19 -4.44
C LYS A 53 13.27 -1.16 -3.78
N ALA A 54 13.39 -1.13 -2.45
CA ALA A 54 14.25 -2.05 -1.71
C ALA A 54 13.81 -3.51 -1.92
N ILE A 55 12.51 -3.78 -1.91
CA ILE A 55 11.94 -5.10 -2.19
C ILE A 55 12.26 -5.56 -3.62
N ALA A 56 12.02 -4.70 -4.61
CA ALA A 56 12.24 -5.01 -6.03
C ALA A 56 13.71 -5.25 -6.37
N ASN A 57 14.63 -4.59 -5.66
CA ASN A 57 16.07 -4.79 -5.77
C ASN A 57 16.59 -5.99 -4.95
N GLY A 58 15.79 -6.54 -4.05
CA GLY A 58 16.12 -7.69 -3.23
C GLY A 58 16.00 -9.01 -3.98
N SER A 59 16.59 -10.07 -3.42
CA SER A 59 16.48 -11.45 -3.95
C SER A 59 15.37 -12.28 -3.29
N ASP A 60 14.68 -11.70 -2.31
CA ASP A 60 13.65 -12.40 -1.55
C ASP A 60 12.39 -12.59 -2.39
N GLY A 61 11.96 -13.85 -2.56
CA GLY A 61 10.79 -14.17 -3.37
C GLY A 61 9.46 -13.68 -2.76
N HIS A 62 9.44 -13.40 -1.46
CA HIS A 62 8.28 -12.90 -0.71
C HIS A 62 8.78 -12.03 0.44
N VAL A 63 8.07 -10.94 0.73
CA VAL A 63 8.43 -9.98 1.78
C VAL A 63 7.21 -9.65 2.65
N LEU A 64 7.46 -9.35 3.93
CA LEU A 64 6.47 -8.84 4.87
C LEU A 64 6.82 -7.38 5.18
N VAL A 65 5.92 -6.46 4.85
CA VAL A 65 6.05 -5.02 5.16
C VAL A 65 5.19 -4.70 6.37
N LEU A 66 5.76 -4.03 7.37
CA LEU A 66 5.09 -3.62 8.59
C LEU A 66 5.23 -2.11 8.74
N GLU A 67 4.13 -1.43 9.03
CA GLU A 67 4.12 0.01 9.35
C GLU A 67 4.43 0.23 10.83
N ASP A 68 4.87 1.43 11.20
CA ASP A 68 5.34 1.77 12.55
C ASP A 68 4.21 2.00 13.56
N ASP A 69 2.98 2.17 13.08
CA ASP A 69 1.78 2.40 13.91
C ASP A 69 0.99 1.13 14.24
N ILE A 70 1.47 -0.05 13.82
CA ILE A 70 0.80 -1.33 14.09
C ILE A 70 1.14 -1.89 15.47
N TRP A 71 0.14 -2.52 16.10
CA TRP A 71 0.30 -3.23 17.37
C TRP A 71 -0.15 -4.68 17.26
N PHE A 72 0.76 -5.61 17.54
CA PHE A 72 0.47 -7.03 17.51
C PHE A 72 -0.21 -7.51 18.79
N ARG A 73 -1.33 -8.20 18.63
CA ARG A 73 -1.97 -8.94 19.72
C ARG A 73 -1.26 -10.27 19.94
N ARG A 74 -1.42 -10.84 21.14
CA ARG A 74 -0.98 -12.21 21.42
C ARG A 74 -1.56 -13.16 20.37
N GLY A 75 -0.69 -13.96 19.75
CA GLY A 75 -1.05 -14.88 18.67
C GLY A 75 -0.89 -14.32 17.24
N ALA A 76 -0.52 -13.05 17.07
CA ALA A 76 -0.28 -12.46 15.75
C ALA A 76 0.78 -13.22 14.94
N ALA A 77 1.90 -13.60 15.58
CA ALA A 77 2.95 -14.38 14.92
C ALA A 77 2.40 -15.68 14.30
N ALA A 78 1.62 -16.44 15.08
CA ALA A 78 1.00 -17.67 14.59
C ALA A 78 -0.02 -17.41 13.45
N ALA A 79 -0.70 -16.26 13.47
CA ALA A 79 -1.60 -15.87 12.37
C ALA A 79 -0.82 -15.51 11.10
N ILE A 80 0.27 -14.75 11.23
CA ILE A 80 1.18 -14.39 10.15
C ILE A 80 1.77 -15.67 9.54
N ASP A 81 2.29 -16.59 10.35
CA ASP A 81 2.86 -17.85 9.86
C ASP A 81 1.85 -18.69 9.07
N ARG A 82 0.61 -18.78 9.56
CA ARG A 82 -0.46 -19.50 8.85
C ARG A 82 -0.82 -18.82 7.54
N GLY A 83 -0.96 -17.49 7.54
CA GLY A 83 -1.24 -16.71 6.34
C GLY A 83 -0.12 -16.86 5.31
N TRP A 84 1.13 -16.84 5.76
CA TRP A 84 2.31 -17.00 4.93
C TRP A 84 2.35 -18.36 4.24
N ARG A 85 2.13 -19.44 5.00
CA ARG A 85 2.04 -20.80 4.42
C ARG A 85 0.91 -20.92 3.40
N ALA A 86 -0.27 -20.38 3.71
CA ALA A 86 -1.40 -20.41 2.79
C ALA A 86 -1.12 -19.64 1.49
N ALA A 87 -0.44 -18.49 1.57
CA ALA A 87 -0.03 -17.73 0.40
C ALA A 87 0.98 -18.52 -0.47
N LEU A 88 1.98 -19.14 0.16
CA LEU A 88 2.96 -19.99 -0.54
C LEU A 88 2.30 -21.20 -1.22
N GLU A 89 1.37 -21.87 -0.54
CA GLU A 89 0.62 -23.00 -1.11
C GLU A 89 -0.20 -22.57 -2.32
N ARG A 90 -0.79 -21.38 -2.30
CA ARG A 90 -1.56 -20.83 -3.42
C ARG A 90 -0.66 -20.45 -4.59
N CYS A 91 0.46 -19.77 -4.34
CA CYS A 91 1.46 -19.49 -5.37
C CYS A 91 2.07 -20.76 -5.99
N GLY A 92 2.19 -21.85 -5.22
CA GLY A 92 2.62 -23.15 -5.73
C GLY A 92 1.58 -23.83 -6.63
N LYS A 93 0.28 -23.62 -6.38
CA LYS A 93 -0.82 -24.16 -7.19
C LYS A 93 -1.02 -23.39 -8.51
N ASP A 94 -0.83 -22.07 -8.49
CA ASP A 94 -0.88 -21.23 -9.70
C ASP A 94 0.34 -21.40 -10.63
N ARG A 95 1.37 -22.17 -10.19
CA ARG A 95 2.53 -22.60 -10.99
C ARG A 95 2.50 -24.09 -11.38
N GLY A 96 1.34 -24.74 -11.30
CA GLY A 96 1.12 -26.07 -11.91
C GLY A 96 1.10 -26.01 -13.44
N PRO A 97 1.33 -27.14 -14.15
CA PRO A 97 1.79 -27.18 -15.56
C PRO A 97 0.88 -26.49 -16.56
#